data_AF-A0A2W4WCA4-F1
#
_entry.id   AF-A0A2W4WCA4-F1
#
_cell.length_a   1.000
_cell.length_b   1.000
_cell.length_c   1.000
_cell.angle_alpha   90.00
_cell.angle_beta   90.00
_cell.angle_gamma   90.00
#
_symmetry.space_group_name_H-M   'P 1'
#
loop_
_entity.id
_entity.type
_entity.pdbx_description
1 polymer ?
#
loop_
_entity_poly.entity_id
_entity_poly.type
_entity_poly.pdbx_seq_one_letter_code
_entity_poly.pdbx_strand_id
1 'polypeptide(L)'
;MYKKPKGNRMKVSCQPIIIALAIACSACDSDTQGEKLMQPPLKPGQVLDPDSMYAKTWPGRPALVKLKDNLILAIPPQHHRFWAHRHWLTGRDTSFRPPMELDKLPYAKLAGFTMHLPDFEGYTPDNYRKDFDENRVEIAYISPAPMSYMEPGAPGSYPPNSLGRRIQYKLINDPSRYEEKFGLRCYEQQERDGDRQICYGKRDSDFDEYLILDIMVPPYEKHHIFPMMTTKYFSPKYGGLEIVWRSHMNNFPRWREIDAQIWKYIDAWNIAPSDAPVASPTTPTTP
;
A
#
# COMPACT_ATOMS: atom_id res chain seq x y z
N MET A 1 36.71 -78.74 5.54
CA MET A 1 37.76 -79.17 4.58
C MET A 1 37.94 -78.09 3.51
N TYR A 2 39.19 -77.72 3.27
CA TYR A 2 39.75 -77.01 2.10
C TYR A 2 39.30 -75.58 1.73
N LYS A 3 40.17 -74.62 2.08
CA LYS A 3 40.38 -73.32 1.43
C LYS A 3 40.86 -73.49 -0.03
N LYS A 4 40.47 -72.58 -0.92
CA LYS A 4 41.20 -72.22 -2.17
C LYS A 4 40.91 -70.75 -2.56
N PRO A 5 41.76 -70.09 -3.38
CA PRO A 5 42.38 -68.83 -2.97
C PRO A 5 42.11 -67.63 -3.92
N LYS A 6 42.62 -66.48 -3.47
CA LYS A 6 42.79 -65.19 -4.18
C LYS A 6 43.44 -65.33 -5.56
N GLY A 7 43.02 -64.45 -6.48
CA GLY A 7 43.73 -64.13 -7.71
C GLY A 7 43.41 -62.70 -8.19
N ASN A 8 44.20 -61.73 -7.73
CA ASN A 8 44.25 -60.38 -8.28
C ASN A 8 44.95 -60.40 -9.65
N ARG A 9 44.37 -59.77 -10.67
CA ARG A 9 45.11 -59.28 -11.84
C ARG A 9 44.66 -57.86 -12.17
N MET A 10 45.52 -56.91 -11.83
CA MET A 10 45.52 -55.56 -12.41
C MET A 10 45.79 -55.65 -13.91
N LYS A 11 44.98 -54.95 -14.70
CA LYS A 11 45.39 -54.47 -16.02
C LYS A 11 45.16 -52.97 -16.06
N VAL A 12 46.27 -52.25 -16.03
CA VAL A 12 46.38 -50.85 -16.46
C VAL A 12 46.23 -50.84 -17.98
N SER A 13 45.34 -50.02 -18.51
CA SER A 13 45.35 -49.66 -19.93
C SER A 13 44.87 -48.23 -20.11
N CYS A 14 45.73 -47.48 -20.81
CA CYS A 14 45.68 -46.09 -21.19
C CYS A 14 44.30 -45.54 -21.61
N GLN A 15 44.04 -44.31 -21.16
CA GLN A 15 43.09 -43.38 -21.78
C GLN A 15 43.45 -43.14 -23.25
N PRO A 16 42.44 -42.84 -24.07
CA PRO A 16 42.50 -41.64 -24.88
C PRO A 16 41.41 -40.65 -24.46
N ILE A 17 41.88 -39.43 -24.19
CA ILE A 17 41.07 -38.21 -24.09
C ILE A 17 40.44 -37.98 -25.46
N ILE A 18 39.12 -38.07 -25.55
CA ILE A 18 38.35 -37.55 -26.70
C ILE A 18 37.61 -36.32 -26.20
N ILE A 19 38.21 -35.17 -26.49
CA ILE A 19 37.54 -33.87 -26.47
C ILE A 19 36.67 -33.84 -27.73
N ALA A 20 35.36 -33.93 -27.55
CA ALA A 20 34.40 -33.62 -28.60
C ALA A 20 33.70 -32.30 -28.22
N LEU A 21 34.19 -31.21 -28.81
CA LEU A 21 33.43 -29.99 -29.03
C LEU A 21 32.21 -30.37 -29.89
N ALA A 22 31.01 -30.12 -29.38
CA ALA A 22 29.83 -29.98 -30.24
C ALA A 22 28.84 -28.98 -29.62
N ILE A 23 28.96 -27.76 -30.15
CA ILE A 23 27.86 -26.91 -30.62
C ILE A 23 26.89 -26.42 -29.54
N ALA A 24 27.03 -25.12 -29.30
CA ALA A 24 26.04 -24.23 -28.74
C ALA A 24 24.63 -24.53 -29.27
N CYS A 25 23.81 -25.14 -28.42
CA CYS A 25 22.39 -24.81 -28.38
C CYS A 25 22.21 -23.68 -27.37
N SER A 26 22.70 -22.49 -27.73
CA SER A 26 22.08 -21.25 -27.25
C SER A 26 20.74 -21.14 -27.99
N ALA A 27 19.82 -22.05 -27.66
CA ALA A 27 18.43 -21.83 -27.98
C ALA A 27 18.04 -20.59 -27.20
N CYS A 28 17.73 -19.54 -27.95
CA CYS A 28 16.95 -18.42 -27.47
C CYS A 28 15.65 -18.98 -26.86
N ASP A 29 15.66 -19.32 -25.58
CA ASP A 29 14.50 -19.05 -24.76
C ASP A 29 14.45 -17.54 -24.64
N SER A 30 13.89 -16.92 -25.68
CA SER A 30 12.97 -15.82 -25.45
C SER A 30 11.92 -16.40 -24.52
N ASP A 31 12.19 -16.32 -23.23
CA ASP A 31 11.20 -16.45 -22.18
C ASP A 31 10.22 -15.31 -22.45
N THR A 32 9.29 -15.57 -23.37
CA THR A 32 7.94 -15.03 -23.29
C THR A 32 7.48 -15.44 -21.91
N GLN A 33 7.83 -14.62 -20.92
CA GLN A 33 7.18 -14.59 -19.63
C GLN A 33 5.71 -14.38 -19.94
N GLY A 34 5.00 -15.49 -20.18
CA GLY A 34 3.55 -15.50 -20.21
C GLY A 34 3.15 -14.99 -18.84
N GLU A 35 2.73 -13.72 -18.79
CA GLU A 35 2.53 -12.97 -17.55
C GLU A 35 1.77 -13.83 -16.55
N LYS A 36 2.47 -14.28 -15.51
CA LYS A 36 1.93 -15.24 -14.55
C LYS A 36 0.77 -14.57 -13.81
N LEU A 37 -0.45 -15.04 -14.07
CA LEU A 37 -1.64 -14.56 -13.37
C LEU A 37 -1.48 -14.80 -11.87
N MET A 38 -1.67 -13.73 -11.10
CA MET A 38 -1.70 -13.79 -9.65
C MET A 38 -2.88 -14.65 -9.21
N GLN A 39 -2.60 -15.65 -8.38
CA GLN A 39 -3.66 -16.47 -7.80
C GLN A 39 -4.36 -15.70 -6.68
N PRO A 40 -5.67 -15.90 -6.48
CA PRO A 40 -6.37 -15.33 -5.35
C PRO A 40 -5.77 -15.77 -4.00
N PRO A 41 -5.72 -14.89 -2.98
CA PRO A 41 -5.29 -15.27 -1.64
C PRO A 41 -6.33 -16.22 -1.03
N LEU A 42 -5.91 -17.48 -0.81
CA LEU A 42 -6.71 -18.52 -0.18
C LEU A 42 -6.02 -18.98 1.10
N LYS A 43 -6.80 -19.24 2.14
CA LYS A 43 -6.28 -19.87 3.36
C LYS A 43 -5.83 -21.30 3.08
N PRO A 44 -4.92 -21.87 3.88
CA PRO A 44 -4.56 -23.28 3.77
C PRO A 44 -5.79 -24.19 3.78
N GLY A 45 -5.93 -25.02 2.74
CA GLY A 45 -7.07 -25.93 2.56
C GLY A 45 -8.35 -25.29 2.03
N GLN A 46 -8.39 -23.97 1.80
CA GLN A 46 -9.54 -23.30 1.19
C GLN A 46 -9.56 -23.56 -0.32
N VAL A 47 -10.73 -23.98 -0.82
CA VAL A 47 -11.00 -24.10 -2.25
C VAL A 47 -11.83 -22.90 -2.68
N LEU A 48 -11.41 -22.22 -3.74
CA LEU A 48 -12.16 -21.12 -4.31
C LEU A 48 -13.40 -21.66 -5.02
N ASP A 49 -14.58 -21.20 -4.61
CA ASP A 49 -15.82 -21.45 -5.34
C ASP A 49 -15.76 -20.73 -6.70
N PRO A 50 -15.69 -21.46 -7.83
CA PRO A 50 -15.60 -20.85 -9.16
C PRO A 50 -16.87 -20.06 -9.52
N ASP A 51 -18.00 -20.33 -8.86
CA ASP A 51 -19.25 -19.64 -9.09
C ASP A 51 -19.43 -18.36 -8.27
N SER A 52 -18.55 -18.12 -7.31
CA SER A 52 -18.57 -16.91 -6.49
C SER A 52 -18.31 -15.66 -7.34
N MET A 53 -18.91 -14.53 -6.93
CA MET A 53 -18.64 -13.23 -7.57
C MET A 53 -17.16 -12.87 -7.50
N TYR A 54 -16.50 -13.19 -6.39
CA TYR A 54 -15.08 -12.98 -6.21
C TYR A 54 -14.24 -13.71 -7.26
N ALA A 55 -14.49 -15.01 -7.46
CA ALA A 55 -13.82 -15.79 -8.51
C ALA A 55 -14.11 -15.27 -9.92
N LYS A 56 -15.40 -15.01 -10.23
CA LYS A 56 -15.86 -14.53 -11.55
C LYS A 56 -15.31 -13.16 -11.96
N THR A 57 -14.88 -12.36 -10.98
CA THR A 57 -14.37 -11.00 -11.22
C THR A 57 -12.88 -10.86 -10.96
N TRP A 58 -12.19 -11.91 -10.52
CA TRP A 58 -10.77 -11.86 -10.21
C TRP A 58 -9.94 -11.50 -11.46
N PRO A 59 -9.20 -10.38 -11.45
CA PRO A 59 -8.50 -9.92 -12.64
C PRO A 59 -7.14 -10.61 -12.84
N GLY A 60 -6.59 -11.25 -11.81
CA GLY A 60 -5.30 -11.95 -11.87
C GLY A 60 -4.07 -11.07 -12.14
N ARG A 61 -4.23 -9.74 -12.20
CA ARG A 61 -3.16 -8.80 -12.55
C ARG A 61 -3.28 -7.51 -11.74
N PRO A 62 -2.18 -6.86 -11.34
CA PRO A 62 -2.25 -5.62 -10.59
C PRO A 62 -2.96 -4.51 -11.37
N ALA A 63 -3.56 -3.57 -10.65
CA ALA A 63 -4.02 -2.30 -11.21
C ALA A 63 -2.83 -1.34 -11.28
N LEU A 64 -2.63 -0.70 -12.44
CA LEU A 64 -1.58 0.27 -12.67
C LEU A 64 -2.13 1.69 -12.47
N VAL A 65 -1.46 2.47 -11.63
CA VAL A 65 -1.85 3.85 -11.32
C VAL A 65 -0.63 4.76 -11.36
N LYS A 66 -0.54 5.61 -12.39
CA LYS A 66 0.52 6.63 -12.51
C LYS A 66 0.10 7.89 -11.77
N LEU A 67 0.74 8.18 -10.63
CA LEU A 67 0.53 9.43 -9.89
C LEU A 67 1.53 10.51 -10.30
N LYS A 68 2.78 10.10 -10.52
CA LYS A 68 3.90 10.93 -10.99
C LYS A 68 4.82 10.08 -11.87
N ASP A 69 5.78 10.69 -12.53
CA ASP A 69 6.76 9.95 -13.34
C ASP A 69 7.64 9.03 -12.48
N ASN A 70 7.93 9.43 -11.25
CA ASN A 70 8.67 8.64 -10.26
C ASN A 70 7.77 7.83 -9.30
N LEU A 71 6.45 7.81 -9.54
CA LEU A 71 5.49 7.08 -8.72
C LEU A 71 4.37 6.47 -9.56
N ILE A 72 4.59 5.20 -9.94
CA ILE A 72 3.65 4.36 -10.68
C ILE A 72 3.37 3.13 -9.82
N LEU A 73 2.16 2.99 -9.32
CA LEU A 73 1.80 1.89 -8.43
C LEU A 73 1.22 0.70 -9.20
N ALA A 74 1.78 -0.48 -8.99
CA ALA A 74 1.24 -1.76 -9.42
C ALA A 74 0.51 -2.44 -8.24
N ILE A 75 -0.71 -1.98 -7.95
CA ILE A 75 -1.49 -2.41 -6.79
C ILE A 75 -2.02 -3.83 -7.03
N PRO A 76 -1.64 -4.84 -6.21
CA PRO A 76 -2.11 -6.20 -6.38
C PRO A 76 -3.65 -6.29 -6.32
N PRO A 77 -4.28 -7.21 -7.08
CA PRO A 77 -5.73 -7.31 -7.17
C PRO A 77 -6.44 -7.31 -5.82
N GLN A 78 -5.93 -8.09 -4.87
CA GLN A 78 -6.54 -8.22 -3.55
C GLN A 78 -6.58 -6.91 -2.76
N HIS A 79 -5.74 -5.93 -3.05
CA HIS A 79 -5.75 -4.65 -2.34
C HIS A 79 -6.67 -3.61 -2.99
N HIS A 80 -7.40 -3.98 -4.03
CA HIS A 80 -8.37 -3.12 -4.71
C HIS A 80 -9.76 -3.76 -4.65
N ARG A 81 -10.84 -2.96 -4.66
CA ARG A 81 -12.22 -3.48 -4.69
C ARG A 81 -12.60 -3.94 -6.10
N PHE A 82 -11.78 -4.78 -6.73
CA PHE A 82 -11.83 -5.10 -8.16
C PHE A 82 -13.20 -5.58 -8.64
N TRP A 83 -13.97 -6.27 -7.80
CA TRP A 83 -15.33 -6.74 -8.12
C TRP A 83 -16.34 -5.61 -8.26
N ALA A 84 -16.04 -4.42 -7.74
CA ALA A 84 -16.84 -3.20 -7.87
C ALA A 84 -16.33 -2.25 -8.97
N HIS A 85 -15.08 -2.39 -9.42
CA HIS A 85 -14.47 -1.56 -10.47
C HIS A 85 -14.79 -2.08 -11.87
N ARG A 86 -16.07 -2.37 -12.10
CA ARG A 86 -16.59 -2.76 -13.41
C ARG A 86 -17.56 -1.72 -13.91
N HIS A 87 -17.43 -1.37 -15.18
CA HIS A 87 -18.33 -0.45 -15.84
C HIS A 87 -19.75 -1.02 -15.80
N TRP A 88 -20.68 -0.27 -15.21
CA TRP A 88 -22.04 -0.76 -14.90
C TRP A 88 -22.81 -1.29 -16.13
N LEU A 89 -22.63 -0.70 -17.32
CA LEU A 89 -23.23 -1.21 -18.57
C LEU A 89 -22.48 -2.38 -19.22
N THR A 90 -21.15 -2.33 -19.25
CA THR A 90 -20.35 -3.23 -20.12
C THR A 90 -19.71 -4.37 -19.35
N GLY A 91 -19.73 -4.31 -18.02
CA GLY A 91 -19.05 -5.26 -17.14
C GLY A 91 -17.52 -5.27 -17.25
N ARG A 92 -16.94 -4.36 -18.05
CA ARG A 92 -15.49 -4.29 -18.26
C ARG A 92 -14.81 -3.70 -17.04
N ASP A 93 -13.66 -4.25 -16.71
CA ASP A 93 -12.77 -3.64 -15.72
C ASP A 93 -12.39 -2.23 -16.14
N THR A 94 -12.49 -1.27 -15.21
CA THR A 94 -12.15 0.13 -15.48
C THR A 94 -10.72 0.48 -15.06
N SER A 95 -9.95 -0.49 -14.58
CA SER A 95 -8.56 -0.33 -14.16
C SER A 95 -7.61 -0.57 -15.33
N PHE A 96 -6.53 0.19 -15.40
CA PHE A 96 -5.41 -0.13 -16.27
C PHE A 96 -4.63 -1.31 -15.70
N ARG A 97 -4.24 -2.28 -16.54
CA ARG A 97 -3.53 -3.49 -16.12
C ARG A 97 -2.48 -3.89 -17.18
N PRO A 98 -1.44 -4.66 -16.81
CA PRO A 98 -0.51 -5.23 -17.77
C PRO A 98 -1.20 -6.13 -18.82
N PRO A 99 -0.66 -6.27 -20.04
CA PRO A 99 0.54 -5.59 -20.55
C PRO A 99 0.18 -4.18 -21.02
N MET A 100 0.72 -3.16 -20.35
CA MET A 100 0.55 -1.76 -20.71
C MET A 100 1.89 -1.07 -20.55
N GLU A 101 2.32 -0.37 -21.58
CA GLU A 101 3.55 0.42 -21.53
C GLU A 101 3.36 1.59 -20.54
N LEU A 102 4.34 1.78 -19.66
CA LEU A 102 4.21 2.70 -18.52
C LEU A 102 4.19 4.18 -18.93
N ASP A 103 4.78 4.52 -20.06
CA ASP A 103 4.78 5.84 -20.68
C ASP A 103 3.40 6.22 -21.24
N LYS A 104 2.62 5.23 -21.69
CA LYS A 104 1.24 5.39 -22.19
C LYS A 104 0.19 5.44 -21.09
N LEU A 105 0.55 5.14 -19.85
CA LEU A 105 -0.36 5.15 -18.71
C LEU A 105 -0.74 6.61 -18.37
N PRO A 106 -2.03 6.99 -18.37
CA PRO A 106 -2.44 8.34 -18.05
C PRO A 106 -2.23 8.65 -16.56
N TYR A 107 -1.98 9.92 -16.24
CA TYR A 107 -1.91 10.37 -14.86
C TYR A 107 -3.28 10.23 -14.17
N ALA A 108 -3.28 9.55 -13.03
CA ALA A 108 -4.41 9.49 -12.12
C ALA A 108 -4.32 10.63 -11.10
N LYS A 109 -5.49 11.17 -10.71
CA LYS A 109 -5.56 12.18 -9.64
C LYS A 109 -5.28 11.59 -8.25
N LEU A 110 -5.61 10.31 -8.08
CA LEU A 110 -5.45 9.59 -6.83
C LEU A 110 -5.26 8.09 -7.07
N ALA A 111 -4.65 7.42 -6.10
CA ALA A 111 -4.63 5.97 -5.96
C ALA A 111 -5.24 5.61 -4.59
N GLY A 112 -5.95 4.50 -4.49
CA GLY A 112 -6.48 4.01 -3.22
C GLY A 112 -6.35 2.50 -3.15
N PHE A 113 -6.24 1.96 -1.94
CA PHE A 113 -6.18 0.53 -1.70
C PHE A 113 -6.65 0.18 -0.29
N THR A 114 -6.85 -1.10 -0.03
CA THR A 114 -7.33 -1.62 1.26
C THR A 114 -6.43 -2.74 1.75
N MET A 115 -6.27 -2.82 3.07
CA MET A 115 -5.66 -3.94 3.76
C MET A 115 -6.45 -4.29 5.03
N HIS A 116 -6.27 -5.50 5.55
CA HIS A 116 -6.99 -6.01 6.73
C HIS A 116 -5.99 -6.51 7.77
N LEU A 117 -6.18 -6.06 9.00
CA LEU A 117 -5.41 -6.50 10.16
C LEU A 117 -5.78 -7.95 10.56
N PRO A 118 -4.86 -8.67 11.23
CA PRO A 118 -3.54 -8.23 11.69
C PRO A 118 -2.42 -8.36 10.65
N ASP A 119 -2.62 -9.17 9.60
CA ASP A 119 -1.56 -9.57 8.66
C ASP A 119 -1.41 -8.62 7.45
N PHE A 120 -2.25 -7.58 7.41
CA PHE A 120 -2.34 -6.60 6.33
C PHE A 120 -2.73 -7.20 4.97
N GLU A 121 -3.40 -8.35 4.97
CA GLU A 121 -3.87 -8.97 3.74
C GLU A 121 -4.90 -8.10 3.00
N GLY A 122 -4.99 -8.29 1.69
CA GLY A 122 -6.06 -7.69 0.91
C GLY A 122 -7.42 -8.36 1.15
N TYR A 123 -8.27 -8.26 0.16
CA TYR A 123 -9.54 -8.95 0.11
C TYR A 123 -9.36 -10.42 -0.22
N THR A 124 -9.99 -11.26 0.58
CA THR A 124 -10.10 -12.71 0.44
C THR A 124 -11.56 -13.09 0.14
N PRO A 125 -11.84 -14.33 -0.28
CA PRO A 125 -13.21 -14.81 -0.41
C PRO A 125 -14.05 -14.66 0.86
N ASP A 126 -13.42 -14.61 2.04
CA ASP A 126 -14.09 -14.55 3.34
C ASP A 126 -14.44 -13.13 3.80
N ASN A 127 -13.80 -12.09 3.24
CA ASN A 127 -13.96 -10.71 3.73
C ASN A 127 -14.44 -9.70 2.68
N TYR A 128 -14.42 -10.02 1.39
CA TYR A 128 -14.69 -9.02 0.32
C TYR A 128 -16.10 -8.39 0.35
N ARG A 129 -17.06 -8.99 1.06
CA ARG A 129 -18.42 -8.46 1.26
C ARG A 129 -18.68 -7.89 2.66
N LYS A 130 -17.67 -7.83 3.52
CA LYS A 130 -17.81 -7.29 4.88
C LYS A 130 -17.63 -5.77 4.86
N ASP A 131 -18.73 -5.05 4.69
CA ASP A 131 -18.71 -3.58 4.60
C ASP A 131 -18.28 -2.89 5.91
N PHE A 132 -18.52 -3.55 7.06
CA PHE A 132 -18.19 -3.08 8.42
C PHE A 132 -17.16 -4.00 9.11
N ASP A 133 -16.08 -4.34 8.41
CA ASP A 133 -14.96 -5.08 9.02
C ASP A 133 -14.10 -4.14 9.86
N GLU A 134 -14.10 -4.33 11.19
CA GLU A 134 -13.30 -3.53 12.12
C GLU A 134 -11.79 -3.64 11.84
N ASN A 135 -11.32 -4.72 11.21
CA ASN A 135 -9.91 -4.88 10.86
C ASN A 135 -9.55 -4.20 9.54
N ARG A 136 -10.51 -3.63 8.82
CA ARG A 136 -10.25 -2.95 7.56
C ARG A 136 -9.50 -1.64 7.80
N VAL A 137 -8.43 -1.46 7.04
CA VAL A 137 -7.76 -0.17 6.83
C VAL A 137 -7.96 0.20 5.38
N GLU A 138 -8.64 1.33 5.16
CA GLU A 138 -8.86 1.89 3.84
C GLU A 138 -7.93 3.07 3.62
N ILE A 139 -7.05 2.95 2.64
CA ILE A 139 -6.26 4.05 2.11
C ILE A 139 -7.15 4.72 1.07
N ALA A 140 -7.94 5.67 1.53
CA ALA A 140 -8.97 6.34 0.75
C ALA A 140 -8.38 7.05 -0.46
N TYR A 141 -7.25 7.74 -0.29
CA TYR A 141 -6.44 8.19 -1.40
C TYR A 141 -4.99 8.51 -1.03
N ILE A 142 -4.14 8.37 -2.04
CA ILE A 142 -2.80 8.94 -2.18
C ILE A 142 -2.86 9.83 -3.41
N SER A 143 -2.53 11.10 -3.26
CA SER A 143 -2.51 12.06 -4.36
C SER A 143 -1.23 12.88 -4.39
N PRO A 144 -0.74 13.28 -5.58
CA PRO A 144 0.27 14.31 -5.69
C PRO A 144 -0.14 15.59 -4.96
N ALA A 145 0.76 16.15 -4.16
CA ALA A 145 0.57 17.44 -3.51
C ALA A 145 1.80 18.32 -3.72
N PRO A 146 1.64 19.66 -3.84
CA PRO A 146 2.77 20.55 -4.05
C PRO A 146 3.59 20.69 -2.76
N MET A 147 4.92 20.82 -2.91
CA MET A 147 5.84 21.02 -1.79
C MET A 147 5.57 22.33 -1.02
N SER A 148 4.93 23.32 -1.65
CA SER A 148 4.53 24.57 -0.99
C SER A 148 3.58 24.38 0.18
N TYR A 149 2.93 23.22 0.33
CA TYR A 149 2.10 22.91 1.51
C TYR A 149 2.91 22.88 2.81
N MET A 150 4.24 22.72 2.74
CA MET A 150 5.13 22.78 3.90
C MET A 150 5.47 24.21 4.34
N GLU A 151 5.25 25.22 3.49
CA GLU A 151 5.56 26.60 3.83
C GLU A 151 4.75 27.05 5.06
N PRO A 152 5.33 27.79 6.01
CA PRO A 152 4.61 28.21 7.21
C PRO A 152 3.28 28.89 6.91
N GLY A 153 2.18 28.34 7.46
CA GLY A 153 0.83 28.88 7.27
C GLY A 153 0.14 28.48 5.96
N ALA A 154 0.84 27.79 5.03
CA ALA A 154 0.25 27.34 3.77
C ALA A 154 -0.96 26.43 4.00
N PRO A 155 -2.01 26.51 3.16
CA PRO A 155 -3.15 25.61 3.23
C PRO A 155 -2.72 24.16 2.94
N GLY A 156 -3.56 23.20 3.30
CA GLY A 156 -3.34 21.78 2.99
C GLY A 156 -3.24 20.88 4.21
N SER A 157 -2.57 19.75 4.04
CA SER A 157 -2.50 18.66 5.02
C SER A 157 -1.14 18.53 5.72
N TYR A 158 -0.22 19.48 5.52
CA TYR A 158 1.03 19.49 6.29
C TYR A 158 0.73 19.61 7.79
N PRO A 159 1.04 18.60 8.61
CA PRO A 159 0.51 18.51 9.97
C PRO A 159 0.85 19.70 10.87
N PRO A 160 2.07 20.29 10.86
CA PRO A 160 2.35 21.48 11.65
C PRO A 160 1.43 22.67 11.30
N ASN A 161 1.22 22.93 10.01
CA ASN A 161 0.32 23.99 9.54
C ASN A 161 -1.15 23.66 9.87
N SER A 162 -1.55 22.40 9.70
CA SER A 162 -2.91 21.91 9.97
C SER A 162 -3.27 22.01 11.45
N LEU A 163 -2.35 21.63 12.34
CA LEU A 163 -2.52 21.77 13.79
C LEU A 163 -2.66 23.24 14.18
N GLY A 164 -1.78 24.10 13.69
CA GLY A 164 -1.84 25.55 13.94
C GLY A 164 -3.20 26.16 13.57
N ARG A 165 -3.74 25.78 12.40
CA ARG A 165 -5.10 26.19 11.99
C ARG A 165 -6.19 25.65 12.90
N ARG A 166 -6.12 24.37 13.31
CA ARG A 166 -7.11 23.77 14.21
C ARG A 166 -7.16 24.50 15.56
N ILE A 167 -6.00 24.94 16.07
CA ILE A 167 -5.92 25.78 17.27
C ILE A 167 -6.50 27.17 17.01
N GLN A 168 -6.09 27.82 15.92
CA GLN A 168 -6.58 29.17 15.55
C GLN A 168 -8.11 29.22 15.40
N TYR A 169 -8.70 28.20 14.78
CA TYR A 169 -10.15 28.09 14.58
C TYR A 169 -10.90 27.47 15.76
N LYS A 170 -10.23 27.27 16.90
CA LYS A 170 -10.81 26.72 18.14
C LYS A 170 -11.46 25.34 17.96
N LEU A 171 -10.92 24.53 17.05
CA LEU A 171 -11.32 23.12 16.94
C LEU A 171 -10.76 22.30 18.10
N ILE A 172 -9.65 22.74 18.70
CA ILE A 172 -9.11 22.20 19.95
C ILE A 172 -9.54 23.11 21.10
N ASN A 173 -10.21 22.52 22.10
CA ASN A 173 -10.77 23.26 23.26
C ASN A 173 -9.70 24.04 24.03
N ASP A 174 -8.64 23.34 24.42
CA ASP A 174 -7.52 23.88 25.16
C ASP A 174 -6.21 23.21 24.68
N PRO A 175 -5.37 23.91 23.90
CA PRO A 175 -4.13 23.33 23.39
C PRO A 175 -3.09 23.04 24.48
N SER A 176 -3.28 23.55 25.70
CA SER A 176 -2.42 23.24 26.85
C SER A 176 -2.84 21.95 27.57
N ARG A 177 -4.07 21.47 27.34
CA ARG A 177 -4.60 20.24 27.93
C ARG A 177 -4.64 19.13 26.89
N TYR A 178 -3.76 18.15 27.06
CA TYR A 178 -3.71 16.96 26.22
C TYR A 178 -3.44 15.72 27.05
N GLU A 179 -3.81 14.57 26.50
CA GLU A 179 -3.45 13.25 27.00
C GLU A 179 -2.44 12.60 26.04
N GLU A 180 -1.43 11.91 26.57
CA GLU A 180 -0.49 11.15 25.75
C GLU A 180 -1.04 9.74 25.51
N LYS A 181 -1.33 9.37 24.24
CA LYS A 181 -1.82 8.04 23.85
C LYS A 181 -1.03 7.49 22.68
N PHE A 182 -0.51 6.27 22.84
CA PHE A 182 0.22 5.56 21.76
C PHE A 182 1.34 6.42 21.11
N GLY A 183 1.96 7.27 21.93
CA GLY A 183 3.00 8.22 21.53
C GLY A 183 2.50 9.38 20.67
N LEU A 184 1.28 9.84 20.90
CA LEU A 184 0.66 11.03 20.30
C LEU A 184 0.03 11.90 21.40
N ARG A 185 0.02 13.20 21.18
CA ARG A 185 -0.73 14.17 21.99
C ARG A 185 -2.15 14.27 21.49
N CYS A 186 -3.11 13.85 22.31
CA CYS A 186 -4.53 13.87 22.00
C CYS A 186 -5.22 15.01 22.73
N TYR A 187 -5.86 15.87 21.94
CA TYR A 187 -6.62 17.02 22.42
C TYR A 187 -8.11 16.73 22.26
N GLU A 188 -8.91 17.19 23.23
CA GLU A 188 -10.36 17.20 23.08
C GLU A 188 -10.78 18.18 21.98
N GLN A 189 -11.64 17.71 21.08
CA GLN A 189 -12.17 18.53 20.01
C GLN A 189 -13.49 19.19 20.43
N GLN A 190 -13.70 20.44 20.01
CA GLN A 190 -14.98 21.11 20.18
C GLN A 190 -15.97 20.62 19.10
N GLU A 191 -16.93 19.75 19.44
CA GLU A 191 -18.02 19.38 18.52
C GLU A 191 -19.40 19.36 19.19
N ARG A 192 -20.44 19.42 18.34
CA ARG A 192 -21.85 19.35 18.72
C ARG A 192 -22.39 17.91 18.80
N ASP A 193 -21.76 16.98 18.10
CA ASP A 193 -22.24 15.59 17.90
C ASP A 193 -21.13 14.58 18.27
N GLY A 194 -21.14 14.12 19.53
CA GLY A 194 -20.24 13.11 20.08
C GLY A 194 -18.84 13.61 20.47
N ASP A 195 -18.17 12.83 21.34
CA ASP A 195 -16.81 13.13 21.78
C ASP A 195 -15.80 12.71 20.69
N ARG A 196 -14.95 13.66 20.28
CA ARG A 196 -13.84 13.43 19.35
C ARG A 196 -12.52 13.91 19.92
N GLN A 197 -11.45 13.24 19.51
CA GLN A 197 -10.09 13.63 19.84
C GLN A 197 -9.28 13.90 18.56
N ILE A 198 -8.48 14.96 18.61
CA ILE A 198 -7.46 15.26 17.61
C ILE A 198 -6.13 14.81 18.20
N CYS A 199 -5.49 13.80 17.63
CA CYS A 199 -4.21 13.28 18.09
C CYS A 199 -3.08 13.65 17.12
N TYR A 200 -2.04 14.32 17.62
CA TYR A 200 -0.90 14.80 16.84
C TYR A 200 0.40 14.22 17.36
N GLY A 201 1.29 13.82 16.46
CA GLY A 201 2.63 13.41 16.83
C GLY A 201 3.48 13.00 15.64
N LYS A 202 4.74 12.65 15.93
CA LYS A 202 5.71 12.22 14.93
C LYS A 202 5.34 10.84 14.40
N ARG A 203 5.24 10.70 13.07
CA ARG A 203 5.09 9.43 12.37
C ARG A 203 6.44 8.81 12.03
N ASP A 204 7.42 9.65 11.71
CA ASP A 204 8.75 9.23 11.29
C ASP A 204 9.80 10.09 12.01
N SER A 205 10.60 9.45 12.86
CA SER A 205 11.64 10.14 13.63
C SER A 205 12.79 10.62 12.75
N ASP A 206 13.08 9.88 11.68
CA ASP A 206 14.28 10.07 10.87
C ASP A 206 14.10 11.22 9.89
N PHE A 207 12.85 11.46 9.46
CA PHE A 207 12.48 12.52 8.53
C PHE A 207 11.71 13.70 9.17
N ASP A 208 11.60 13.73 10.50
CA ASP A 208 10.81 14.70 11.26
C ASP A 208 9.39 14.91 10.69
N GLU A 209 8.76 13.80 10.28
CA GLU A 209 7.42 13.83 9.71
C GLU A 209 6.37 13.56 10.80
N TYR A 210 5.25 14.26 10.70
CA TYR A 210 4.15 14.20 11.67
C TYR A 210 2.90 13.64 11.01
N LEU A 211 1.87 13.36 11.81
CA LEU A 211 0.52 13.16 11.34
C LEU A 211 -0.51 13.71 12.33
N ILE A 212 -1.75 13.85 11.88
CA ILE A 212 -2.92 14.16 12.73
C ILE A 212 -3.96 13.06 12.53
N LEU A 213 -4.38 12.42 13.62
CA LEU A 213 -5.51 11.50 13.65
C LEU A 213 -6.74 12.21 14.23
N ASP A 214 -7.85 12.13 13.52
CA ASP A 214 -9.18 12.45 14.02
C ASP A 214 -9.84 11.16 14.50
N ILE A 215 -10.18 11.09 15.79
CA ILE A 215 -10.61 9.86 16.45
C ILE A 215 -11.97 10.07 17.10
N MET A 216 -12.92 9.19 16.79
CA MET A 216 -14.18 9.09 17.53
C MET A 216 -13.95 8.34 18.84
N VAL A 217 -14.30 8.96 19.97
CA VAL A 217 -14.14 8.35 21.30
C VAL A 217 -15.50 8.07 21.94
N PRO A 218 -15.61 7.04 22.80
CA PRO A 218 -16.86 6.75 23.51
C PRO A 218 -17.15 7.82 24.57
N PRO A 219 -18.42 8.02 24.96
CA PRO A 219 -19.60 7.27 24.51
C PRO A 219 -20.06 7.68 23.11
N TYR A 220 -20.37 6.68 22.27
CA TYR A 220 -20.89 6.92 20.93
C TYR A 220 -22.39 7.17 20.94
N GLU A 221 -22.84 8.11 20.12
CA GLU A 221 -24.27 8.25 19.85
C GLU A 221 -24.86 6.98 19.21
N LYS A 222 -26.14 6.71 19.44
CA LYS A 222 -26.82 5.48 19.00
C LYS A 222 -26.74 5.20 17.50
N HIS A 223 -26.55 6.23 16.68
CA HIS A 223 -26.48 6.09 15.22
C HIS A 223 -25.04 5.87 14.70
N HIS A 224 -24.01 5.98 15.57
CA HIS A 224 -22.63 5.69 15.24
C HIS A 224 -22.36 4.19 15.36
N ILE A 225 -22.73 3.44 14.32
CA ILE A 225 -22.59 1.96 14.26
C ILE A 225 -21.15 1.49 13.94
N PHE A 226 -20.25 2.38 13.53
CA PHE A 226 -18.87 2.05 13.15
C PHE A 226 -17.93 3.23 13.45
N PRO A 227 -17.45 3.39 14.70
CA PRO A 227 -16.59 4.50 15.09
C PRO A 227 -15.24 4.44 14.37
N MET A 228 -14.84 5.58 13.79
CA MET A 228 -13.66 5.64 12.93
C MET A 228 -12.52 6.45 13.56
N MET A 229 -11.33 6.09 13.12
CA MET A 229 -10.12 6.88 13.18
C MET A 229 -9.71 7.21 11.75
N THR A 230 -9.47 8.48 11.45
CA THR A 230 -9.07 8.95 10.12
C THR A 230 -7.84 9.83 10.23
N THR A 231 -6.95 9.79 9.24
CA THR A 231 -5.89 10.79 9.08
C THR A 231 -5.88 11.38 7.69
N LYS A 232 -5.35 12.59 7.61
CA LYS A 232 -4.97 13.26 6.38
C LYS A 232 -3.66 14.00 6.63
N TYR A 233 -2.61 13.60 5.94
CA TYR A 233 -1.29 14.23 6.10
C TYR A 233 -0.53 14.37 4.78
N PHE A 234 0.38 15.35 4.76
CA PHE A 234 1.34 15.53 3.69
C PHE A 234 2.68 14.86 4.03
N SER A 235 3.35 14.31 3.02
CA SER A 235 4.74 13.85 3.08
C SER A 235 5.54 14.42 1.90
N PRO A 236 6.78 14.93 2.10
CA PRO A 236 7.64 15.38 1.00
C PRO A 236 8.17 14.24 0.12
N LYS A 237 8.02 12.97 0.51
CA LYS A 237 8.46 11.82 -0.29
C LYS A 237 7.83 11.87 -1.69
N TYR A 238 8.56 11.37 -2.68
CA TYR A 238 8.17 11.42 -4.09
C TYR A 238 7.83 12.84 -4.60
N GLY A 239 8.46 13.88 -4.04
CA GLY A 239 8.22 15.27 -4.39
C GLY A 239 6.87 15.82 -3.93
N GLY A 240 6.32 15.28 -2.84
CA GLY A 240 5.07 15.73 -2.22
C GLY A 240 3.88 14.82 -2.50
N LEU A 241 3.37 14.18 -1.46
CA LEU A 241 2.17 13.36 -1.47
C LEU A 241 1.23 13.78 -0.34
N GLU A 242 -0.07 13.73 -0.61
CA GLU A 242 -1.11 13.76 0.41
C GLU A 242 -1.69 12.36 0.55
N ILE A 243 -1.73 11.86 1.79
CA ILE A 243 -2.22 10.52 2.12
C ILE A 243 -3.40 10.66 3.07
N VAL A 244 -4.49 9.97 2.72
CA VAL A 244 -5.67 9.81 3.57
C VAL A 244 -5.96 8.34 3.75
N TRP A 245 -6.01 7.94 5.01
CA TRP A 245 -6.44 6.60 5.39
C TRP A 245 -7.37 6.65 6.59
N ARG A 246 -8.22 5.65 6.69
CA ARG A 246 -9.18 5.47 7.79
C ARG A 246 -9.27 4.01 8.20
N SER A 247 -9.58 3.79 9.47
CA SER A 247 -9.82 2.48 10.04
C SER A 247 -10.79 2.59 11.20
N HIS A 248 -11.21 1.44 11.73
CA HIS A 248 -12.00 1.41 12.96
C HIS A 248 -11.16 1.93 14.15
N MET A 249 -11.82 2.56 15.12
CA MET A 249 -11.13 3.15 16.28
C MET A 249 -10.37 2.11 17.11
N ASN A 250 -10.82 0.85 17.12
CA ASN A 250 -10.16 -0.24 17.85
C ASN A 250 -8.71 -0.47 17.40
N ASN A 251 -8.35 0.00 16.19
CA ASN A 251 -7.00 -0.08 15.66
C ASN A 251 -6.12 1.11 16.04
N PHE A 252 -6.61 2.06 16.85
CA PHE A 252 -5.83 3.21 17.32
C PHE A 252 -4.49 2.81 17.96
N PRO A 253 -4.38 1.79 18.83
CA PRO A 253 -3.09 1.35 19.35
C PRO A 253 -2.07 0.95 18.26
N ARG A 254 -2.54 0.58 17.07
CA ARG A 254 -1.75 0.06 15.95
C ARG A 254 -1.51 1.09 14.84
N TRP A 255 -1.82 2.36 15.08
CA TRP A 255 -1.70 3.42 14.05
C TRP A 255 -0.31 3.48 13.41
N ARG A 256 0.76 3.23 14.18
CA ARG A 256 2.15 3.21 13.68
C ARG A 256 2.40 2.06 12.71
N GLU A 257 1.92 0.86 13.05
CA GLU A 257 2.06 -0.32 12.18
C GLU A 257 1.29 -0.12 10.88
N ILE A 258 0.10 0.47 10.97
CA ILE A 258 -0.71 0.84 9.81
C ILE A 258 0.04 1.81 8.90
N ASP A 259 0.54 2.92 9.44
CA ASP A 259 1.25 3.92 8.65
C ASP A 259 2.52 3.33 7.99
N ALA A 260 3.32 2.59 8.77
CA ALA A 260 4.51 1.93 8.27
C ALA A 260 4.19 0.94 7.13
N GLN A 261 3.11 0.17 7.26
CA GLN A 261 2.71 -0.78 6.22
C GLN A 261 2.21 -0.10 4.94
N ILE A 262 1.53 1.05 5.06
CA ILE A 262 1.13 1.87 3.89
C ILE A 262 2.37 2.26 3.09
N TRP A 263 3.41 2.79 3.76
CA TRP A 263 4.65 3.16 3.09
C TRP A 263 5.39 1.96 2.49
N LYS A 264 5.45 0.84 3.23
CA LYS A 264 6.02 -0.41 2.70
C LYS A 264 5.34 -0.85 1.41
N TYR A 265 4.01 -0.69 1.31
CA TYR A 265 3.28 -1.00 0.07
C TYR A 265 3.50 0.03 -1.02
N ILE A 266 3.53 1.32 -0.72
CA ILE A 266 3.85 2.36 -1.71
C ILE A 266 5.22 2.07 -2.33
N ASP A 267 6.23 1.78 -1.51
CA ASP A 267 7.58 1.52 -1.98
C ASP A 267 7.69 0.19 -2.73
N ALA A 268 7.09 -0.88 -2.21
CA ALA A 268 7.15 -2.21 -2.83
C ALA A 268 6.35 -2.30 -4.14
N TRP A 269 5.30 -1.50 -4.30
CA TRP A 269 4.45 -1.49 -5.49
C TRP A 269 4.83 -0.40 -6.49
N ASN A 270 5.81 0.46 -6.17
CA ASN A 270 6.30 1.44 -7.11
C ASN A 270 7.14 0.77 -8.20
N ILE A 271 6.63 0.81 -9.43
CA ILE A 271 7.29 0.27 -10.63
C ILE A 271 7.79 1.38 -11.56
N ALA A 272 7.83 2.63 -11.08
CA ALA A 272 8.41 3.72 -11.86
C ALA A 272 9.90 3.47 -12.15
N PRO A 273 10.40 3.89 -13.33
CA PRO A 273 11.83 3.80 -13.63
C PRO A 273 12.66 4.53 -12.58
N SER A 274 13.75 3.92 -12.12
CA SER A 274 14.61 4.49 -11.06
C SER A 274 15.23 5.84 -11.42
N ASP A 275 15.37 6.13 -12.71
CA ASP A 275 15.92 7.39 -13.24
C ASP A 275 14.84 8.45 -13.53
N ALA A 276 13.59 8.20 -13.14
CA ALA A 276 12.52 9.17 -13.36
C ALA A 276 12.81 10.46 -12.57
N PRO A 277 12.79 11.64 -13.22
CA PRO A 277 13.16 12.88 -12.57
C PRO A 277 12.22 13.17 -11.39
N VAL A 278 12.79 13.33 -10.20
CA VAL A 278 12.09 13.96 -9.07
C VAL A 278 12.00 15.43 -9.42
N ALA A 279 10.82 15.92 -9.81
CA ALA A 279 10.62 17.33 -10.10
C ALA A 279 11.16 18.16 -8.93
N SER A 280 12.26 18.86 -9.17
CA SER A 280 12.89 19.73 -8.19
C SER A 280 11.97 20.92 -7.94
N PRO A 281 11.92 21.48 -6.72
CA PRO A 281 11.11 22.64 -6.44
C PRO A 281 11.52 23.77 -7.39
N THR A 282 10.61 24.19 -8.26
CA THR A 282 10.79 25.40 -9.07
C THR A 282 10.93 26.58 -8.12
N THR A 283 12.14 27.12 -8.04
CA THR A 283 12.44 28.36 -7.35
C THR A 283 11.50 29.45 -7.88
N PRO A 284 10.80 30.22 -7.01
CA PRO A 284 9.98 31.33 -7.49
C PRO A 284 10.91 32.39 -8.07
N THR A 285 10.85 32.60 -9.37
CA THR A 285 11.43 33.80 -10.01
C THR A 285 10.64 34.99 -9.50
N THR A 286 11.25 35.80 -8.62
CA THR A 286 10.67 37.07 -8.19
C THR A 286 10.75 38.08 -9.34
N PRO A 287 9.66 38.81 -9.66
CA PRO A 287 9.73 39.97 -10.55
C PRO A 287 10.45 41.16 -9.90
#